data_AF-A0A496B3F6-F1
#
_entry.id   AF-A0A496B3F6-F1
#
_cell.length_a   1.000
_cell.length_b   1.000
_cell.length_c   1.000
_cell.angle_alpha   90.00
_cell.angle_beta   90.00
_cell.angle_gamma   90.00
#
_symmetry.space_group_name_H-M   'P 1'
#
loop_
_entity.id
_entity.type
_entity.pdbx_description
1 polymer ?
#
loop_
_entity_poly.entity_id
_entity_poly.type
_entity_poly.pdbx_seq_one_letter_code
_entity_poly.pdbx_strand_id
1 'polypeptide(L)'
;MYRRNGSSELAKLMFKNSGDDEKLRQLLTDTYSEADLTTYLHSDDPLLGRAAGFALRLIGTSEVIPALVDALKNNDRGTRYNAEYALWEIWSQSGDDSVDAMLVDGKNLLKNEAYQQAVECFTTVIETNPNFAEGYNQRAIAYFMLEEWSKAIRDCKQTITLNPHHFGAFAGMGHVYVRLGKIEEAIEAYKQALIINPNLISIAEAVLQLHRQLEKK
;
A
#
# COMPACT_ATOMS: atom_id res chain seq x y z
N MET A 1 -10.49 1.03 -37.51
CA MET A 1 -10.21 1.19 -36.07
C MET A 1 -10.80 0.00 -35.33
N TYR A 2 -9.98 -1.01 -35.00
CA TYR A 2 -10.41 -2.15 -34.19
C TYR A 2 -10.64 -1.64 -32.75
N ARG A 3 -11.89 -1.55 -32.31
CA ARG A 3 -12.16 -1.50 -30.86
C ARG A 3 -11.73 -2.86 -30.30
N ARG A 4 -10.57 -2.91 -29.64
CA ARG A 4 -10.18 -4.07 -28.84
C ARG A 4 -11.30 -4.28 -27.82
N ASN A 5 -11.93 -5.45 -27.80
CA ASN A 5 -12.80 -5.85 -26.69
C ASN A 5 -11.90 -6.08 -25.46
N GLY A 6 -11.50 -4.98 -24.80
CA GLY A 6 -10.49 -4.96 -23.73
C GLY A 6 -10.80 -5.95 -22.60
N SER A 7 -12.09 -6.13 -22.27
CA SER A 7 -12.57 -7.12 -21.30
C SER A 7 -12.12 -8.54 -21.62
N SER A 8 -12.31 -9.01 -22.87
CA SER A 8 -12.04 -10.41 -23.20
C SER A 8 -10.55 -10.69 -23.38
N GLU A 9 -9.76 -9.73 -23.87
CA GLU A 9 -8.35 -9.99 -24.20
C GLU A 9 -7.43 -9.83 -22.99
N LEU A 10 -7.64 -8.84 -22.11
CA LEU A 10 -6.85 -8.71 -20.90
C LEU A 10 -7.07 -9.92 -20.00
N ALA A 11 -8.32 -10.29 -19.72
CA ALA A 11 -8.64 -11.44 -18.88
C ALA A 11 -8.10 -12.77 -19.45
N LYS A 12 -8.16 -12.98 -20.78
CA LYS A 12 -7.56 -14.15 -21.43
C LYS A 12 -6.04 -14.15 -21.32
N LEU A 13 -5.39 -13.00 -21.48
CA LEU A 13 -3.94 -12.86 -21.36
C LEU A 13 -3.47 -13.27 -19.96
N MET A 14 -4.19 -12.80 -18.93
CA MET A 14 -3.96 -13.16 -17.53
C MET A 14 -4.07 -14.67 -17.30
N PHE A 15 -5.16 -15.29 -17.79
CA PHE A 15 -5.40 -16.71 -17.58
C PHE A 15 -4.38 -17.61 -18.29
N LYS A 16 -3.98 -17.26 -19.52
CA LYS A 16 -3.06 -18.08 -20.33
C LYS A 16 -1.62 -18.10 -19.83
N ASN A 17 -1.21 -17.10 -19.05
CA ASN A 17 0.16 -16.97 -18.56
C ASN A 17 0.24 -17.04 -17.02
N SER A 18 -0.75 -17.67 -16.38
CA SER A 18 -0.73 -17.88 -14.94
C SER A 18 0.50 -18.69 -14.53
N GLY A 19 1.35 -18.13 -13.65
CA GLY A 19 2.54 -18.80 -13.13
C GLY A 19 3.87 -18.38 -13.76
N ASP A 20 3.86 -17.44 -14.71
CA ASP A 20 5.06 -16.82 -15.28
C ASP A 20 4.91 -15.30 -15.31
N ASP A 21 5.20 -14.68 -14.15
CA ASP A 21 4.98 -13.25 -13.92
C ASP A 21 5.91 -12.37 -14.78
N GLU A 22 7.10 -12.84 -15.14
CA GLU A 22 8.04 -12.11 -15.99
C GLU A 22 7.55 -12.04 -17.43
N LYS A 23 7.15 -13.19 -17.99
CA LYS A 23 6.56 -13.24 -19.33
C LYS A 23 5.27 -12.44 -19.39
N LEU A 24 4.41 -12.56 -18.37
CA LEU A 24 3.17 -11.80 -18.32
C LEU A 24 3.42 -10.29 -18.22
N ARG A 25 4.39 -9.86 -17.42
CA ARG A 25 4.83 -8.46 -17.33
C ARG A 25 5.25 -7.94 -18.69
N GLN A 26 6.10 -8.66 -19.42
CA GLN A 26 6.54 -8.25 -20.76
C GLN A 26 5.36 -8.11 -21.73
N LEU A 27 4.47 -9.11 -21.77
CA LEU A 27 3.29 -9.06 -22.63
C LEU A 27 2.35 -7.89 -22.30
N LEU A 28 2.19 -7.57 -21.02
CA LEU A 28 1.37 -6.45 -20.57
C LEU A 28 1.98 -5.11 -21.02
N THR A 29 3.29 -4.92 -20.80
CA THR A 29 4.03 -3.72 -21.22
C THR A 29 3.95 -3.50 -22.73
N ASP A 30 4.03 -4.57 -23.53
CA ASP A 30 3.96 -4.48 -24.99
C ASP A 30 2.53 -4.21 -25.51
N THR A 31 1.50 -4.55 -24.73
CA THR A 31 0.11 -4.58 -25.22
C THR A 31 -0.74 -3.42 -24.72
N TYR A 32 -0.52 -2.94 -23.50
CA TYR A 32 -1.39 -1.98 -22.80
C TYR A 32 -0.58 -0.81 -22.25
N SER A 33 -1.14 0.39 -22.36
CA SER A 33 -0.63 1.55 -21.62
C SER A 33 -1.23 1.62 -20.21
N GLU A 34 -0.58 2.35 -19.30
CA GLU A 34 -1.15 2.66 -17.99
C GLU A 34 -2.49 3.41 -18.10
N ALA A 35 -2.65 4.27 -19.12
CA ALA A 35 -3.91 4.97 -19.38
C ALA A 35 -5.05 4.01 -19.76
N ASP A 36 -4.76 2.97 -20.55
CA ASP A 36 -5.74 1.93 -20.86
C ASP A 36 -6.14 1.16 -19.60
N LEU A 37 -5.15 0.75 -18.80
CA LEU A 37 -5.38 -0.04 -17.59
C LEU A 37 -6.12 0.77 -16.51
N THR A 38 -5.81 2.05 -16.32
CA THR A 38 -6.55 2.92 -15.40
C THR A 38 -7.99 3.15 -15.86
N THR A 39 -8.23 3.21 -17.17
CA THR A 39 -9.60 3.24 -17.72
C THR A 39 -10.33 1.93 -17.41
N TYR A 40 -9.69 0.79 -17.62
CA TYR A 40 -10.26 -0.53 -17.35
C TYR A 40 -10.50 -0.78 -15.85
N LEU A 41 -9.65 -0.24 -14.98
CA LEU A 41 -9.78 -0.32 -13.52
C LEU A 41 -11.12 0.25 -13.03
N HIS A 42 -11.64 1.28 -13.69
CA HIS A 42 -12.90 1.95 -13.36
C HIS A 42 -14.08 1.49 -14.24
N SER A 43 -13.92 0.38 -14.96
CA SER A 43 -14.99 -0.22 -15.75
C SER A 43 -16.15 -0.72 -14.88
N ASP A 44 -17.37 -0.64 -15.40
CA ASP A 44 -18.55 -1.28 -14.80
C ASP A 44 -18.47 -2.81 -14.84
N ASP A 45 -17.62 -3.37 -15.70
CA ASP A 45 -17.31 -4.81 -15.75
C ASP A 45 -16.30 -5.18 -14.64
N PRO A 46 -16.72 -5.93 -13.60
CA PRO A 46 -15.84 -6.28 -12.49
C PRO A 46 -14.65 -7.17 -12.90
N LEU A 47 -14.80 -8.02 -13.93
CA LEU A 47 -13.71 -8.87 -14.39
C LEU A 47 -12.60 -8.05 -15.02
N LEU A 48 -12.97 -7.02 -15.79
CA LEU A 48 -12.03 -6.09 -16.39
C LEU A 48 -11.33 -5.23 -15.33
N GLY A 49 -12.07 -4.71 -14.35
CA GLY A 49 -11.50 -3.95 -13.23
C GLY A 49 -10.48 -4.76 -12.42
N ARG A 50 -10.82 -6.02 -12.09
CA ARG A 50 -9.89 -6.96 -11.43
C ARG A 50 -8.64 -7.19 -12.25
N ALA A 51 -8.80 -7.50 -13.54
CA ALA A 51 -7.66 -7.80 -14.43
C ALA A 51 -6.75 -6.57 -14.58
N ALA A 52 -7.33 -5.38 -14.70
CA ALA A 52 -6.60 -4.13 -14.75
C ALA A 52 -5.82 -3.85 -13.47
N GLY A 53 -6.45 -4.02 -12.29
CA GLY A 53 -5.74 -3.85 -11.01
C GLY A 53 -4.56 -4.81 -10.86
N PHE A 54 -4.71 -6.06 -11.29
CA PHE A 54 -3.57 -7.00 -11.30
C PHE A 54 -2.49 -6.59 -12.30
N ALA A 55 -2.87 -6.16 -13.51
CA ALA A 55 -1.91 -5.71 -14.49
C ALA A 55 -1.12 -4.49 -14.00
N LEU A 56 -1.79 -3.53 -13.35
CA LEU A 56 -1.16 -2.36 -12.72
C LEU A 56 -0.25 -2.74 -11.54
N ARG A 57 -0.52 -3.84 -10.83
CA ARG A 57 0.46 -4.38 -9.86
C ARG A 57 1.76 -4.78 -10.56
N LEU A 58 1.67 -5.38 -11.74
CA LEU A 58 2.87 -5.80 -12.47
C LEU A 58 3.59 -4.64 -13.13
N ILE A 59 2.88 -3.77 -13.87
CA ILE A 59 3.54 -2.77 -14.73
C ILE A 59 3.29 -1.32 -14.35
N GLY A 60 2.48 -1.05 -13.32
CA GLY A 60 2.14 0.30 -12.90
C GLY A 60 3.31 1.01 -12.21
N THR A 61 3.37 2.31 -12.42
CA THR A 61 4.33 3.24 -11.81
C THR A 61 3.63 4.14 -10.78
N SER A 62 4.36 5.09 -10.20
CA SER A 62 3.78 6.07 -9.27
C SER A 62 2.63 6.88 -9.88
N GLU A 63 2.59 7.03 -11.21
CA GLU A 63 1.57 7.84 -11.89
C GLU A 63 0.16 7.26 -11.80
N VAL A 64 0.03 5.94 -11.57
CA VAL A 64 -1.28 5.29 -11.44
C VAL A 64 -1.81 5.29 -10.00
N ILE A 65 -1.04 5.77 -9.01
CA ILE A 65 -1.44 5.78 -7.60
C ILE A 65 -2.80 6.46 -7.38
N PRO A 66 -3.11 7.65 -7.95
CA PRO A 66 -4.41 8.28 -7.74
C PRO A 66 -5.58 7.42 -8.23
N ALA A 67 -5.41 6.74 -9.37
CA ALA A 67 -6.41 5.84 -9.94
C ALA A 67 -6.59 4.58 -9.06
N LEU A 68 -5.51 4.03 -8.53
CA LEU A 68 -5.57 2.89 -7.61
C LEU A 68 -6.24 3.25 -6.29
N VAL A 69 -5.96 4.44 -5.74
CA VAL A 69 -6.60 4.95 -4.52
C VAL A 69 -8.10 5.15 -4.73
N ASP A 70 -8.52 5.68 -5.88
CA ASP A 70 -9.95 5.78 -6.19
C ASP A 70 -10.61 4.39 -6.30
N ALA A 71 -9.93 3.44 -6.93
CA ALA A 71 -10.39 2.06 -7.05
C ALA A 71 -10.55 1.32 -5.70
N LEU A 72 -9.94 1.79 -4.61
CA LEU A 72 -10.22 1.29 -3.25
C LEU A 72 -11.67 1.55 -2.81
N LYS A 73 -12.42 2.43 -3.49
CA LYS A 73 -13.83 2.73 -3.22
C LYS A 73 -14.78 1.95 -4.14
N ASN A 74 -14.25 1.13 -5.05
CA ASN A 74 -15.04 0.38 -6.02
C ASN A 74 -15.97 -0.64 -5.33
N ASN A 75 -17.18 -0.86 -5.88
CA ASN A 75 -18.14 -1.82 -5.31
C ASN A 75 -17.66 -3.29 -5.37
N ASP A 76 -16.83 -3.64 -6.36
CA ASP A 76 -16.29 -4.98 -6.50
C ASP A 76 -15.10 -5.24 -5.58
N ARG A 77 -15.21 -6.26 -4.73
CA ARG A 77 -14.17 -6.64 -3.77
C ARG A 77 -12.84 -7.03 -4.43
N GLY A 78 -12.90 -7.70 -5.58
CA GLY A 78 -11.70 -8.14 -6.29
C GLY A 78 -10.92 -6.96 -6.87
N THR A 79 -11.62 -5.96 -7.43
CA THR A 79 -11.00 -4.72 -7.90
C THR A 79 -10.30 -3.99 -6.76
N ARG A 80 -10.98 -3.81 -5.62
CA ARG A 80 -10.39 -3.18 -4.43
C ARG A 80 -9.14 -3.91 -3.95
N TYR A 81 -9.22 -5.24 -3.84
CA TYR A 81 -8.11 -6.08 -3.43
C TYR A 81 -6.90 -5.93 -4.36
N ASN A 82 -7.11 -6.04 -5.68
CA ASN A 82 -6.01 -5.90 -6.64
C ASN A 82 -5.44 -4.48 -6.66
N ALA A 83 -6.28 -3.45 -6.49
CA ALA A 83 -5.81 -2.07 -6.39
C ALA A 83 -4.94 -1.84 -5.15
N GLU A 84 -5.34 -2.38 -4.00
CA GLU A 84 -4.55 -2.33 -2.78
C GLU A 84 -3.19 -3.04 -2.95
N TYR A 85 -3.17 -4.23 -3.54
CA TYR A 85 -1.92 -4.96 -3.80
C TYR A 85 -1.01 -4.22 -4.79
N ALA A 86 -1.58 -3.58 -5.81
CA ALA A 86 -0.81 -2.75 -6.73
C ALA A 86 -0.16 -1.56 -6.01
N LEU A 87 -0.88 -0.89 -5.11
CA LEU A 87 -0.31 0.18 -4.28
C LEU A 87 0.86 -0.32 -3.44
N TRP A 88 0.72 -1.45 -2.75
CA TRP A 88 1.80 -2.02 -1.94
C TRP A 88 3.03 -2.40 -2.76
N GLU A 89 2.82 -2.95 -3.95
CA GLU A 89 3.90 -3.29 -4.88
C GLU A 89 4.64 -2.02 -5.32
N ILE A 90 3.92 -1.00 -5.79
CA ILE A 90 4.50 0.26 -6.25
C ILE A 90 5.23 0.98 -5.10
N TRP A 91 4.64 1.04 -3.90
CA TRP A 91 5.29 1.69 -2.75
C TRP A 91 6.50 0.94 -2.24
N SER A 92 6.63 -0.35 -2.56
CA SER A 92 7.79 -1.16 -2.17
C SER A 92 8.99 -1.02 -3.11
N GLN A 93 8.82 -0.36 -4.26
CA GLN A 93 9.88 -0.12 -5.23
C GLN A 93 10.48 1.27 -5.02
N SER A 94 11.76 1.32 -4.74
CA SER A 94 12.51 2.57 -4.54
C SER A 94 13.10 3.13 -5.83
N GLY A 95 13.10 2.32 -6.90
CA GLY A 95 13.79 2.60 -8.16
C GLY A 95 15.28 2.21 -8.14
N ASP A 96 15.75 1.59 -7.07
CA ASP A 96 17.10 1.04 -6.91
C ASP A 96 17.00 -0.40 -6.36
N ASP A 97 17.35 -1.39 -7.19
CA ASP A 97 17.28 -2.81 -6.84
C ASP A 97 18.08 -3.15 -5.56
N SER A 98 19.17 -2.45 -5.28
CA SER A 98 19.96 -2.63 -4.06
C SER A 98 19.17 -2.17 -2.84
N VAL A 99 18.51 -1.02 -2.92
CA VAL A 99 17.69 -0.48 -1.82
C VAL A 99 16.47 -1.37 -1.60
N ASP A 100 15.88 -1.88 -2.67
CA ASP A 100 14.73 -2.79 -2.61
C ASP A 100 15.11 -4.13 -1.95
N ALA A 101 16.27 -4.69 -2.29
CA ALA A 101 16.81 -5.87 -1.63
C ALA A 101 17.04 -5.64 -0.12
N MET A 102 17.61 -4.49 0.25
CA MET A 102 17.80 -4.12 1.66
C MET A 102 16.46 -3.98 2.40
N LEU A 103 15.44 -3.41 1.76
CA LEU A 103 14.10 -3.35 2.33
C LEU A 103 13.53 -4.75 2.59
N VAL A 104 13.73 -5.69 1.67
CA VAL A 104 13.32 -7.10 1.84
C VAL A 104 14.05 -7.75 3.02
N ASP A 105 15.36 -7.53 3.15
CA ASP A 105 16.15 -8.04 4.28
C ASP A 105 15.64 -7.48 5.61
N GLY A 106 15.40 -6.17 5.69
CA GLY A 106 14.81 -5.52 6.85
C GLY A 106 13.42 -6.09 7.20
N LYS A 107 12.57 -6.34 6.20
CA LYS A 107 11.25 -6.99 6.39
C LYS A 107 11.39 -8.42 6.92
N ASN A 108 12.43 -9.16 6.51
CA ASN A 108 12.70 -10.50 7.04
C ASN A 108 13.20 -10.45 8.49
N LEU A 109 14.00 -9.44 8.86
CA LEU A 109 14.39 -9.20 10.26
C LEU A 109 13.19 -8.90 11.14
N LEU A 110 12.22 -8.09 10.66
CA LEU A 110 10.95 -7.86 11.37
C LEU A 110 10.18 -9.17 11.61
N LYS A 111 10.06 -10.02 10.59
CA LYS A 111 9.37 -11.33 10.71
C LYS A 111 10.05 -12.26 11.72
N ASN A 112 11.37 -12.16 11.84
CA ASN A 112 12.16 -12.92 12.81
C ASN A 112 12.26 -12.24 14.19
N GLU A 113 11.47 -11.19 14.42
CA GLU A 113 11.44 -10.41 15.66
C GLU A 113 12.78 -9.72 16.02
N ALA A 114 13.70 -9.61 15.05
CA ALA A 114 15.00 -8.97 15.19
C ALA A 114 14.88 -7.44 15.01
N TYR A 115 14.05 -6.80 15.84
CA TYR A 115 13.59 -5.42 15.61
C TYR A 115 14.72 -4.38 15.60
N GLN A 116 15.73 -4.52 16.46
CA GLN A 116 16.87 -3.60 16.49
C GLN A 116 17.69 -3.66 15.19
N GLN A 117 17.93 -4.88 14.68
CA GLN A 117 18.63 -5.07 13.40
C GLN A 117 17.78 -4.57 12.23
N ALA A 118 16.45 -4.74 12.29
CA ALA A 118 15.55 -4.16 11.31
C ALA A 118 15.63 -2.63 11.29
N VAL A 119 15.70 -1.97 12.46
CA VAL A 119 15.90 -0.51 12.55
C VAL A 119 17.21 -0.07 11.89
N GLU A 120 18.31 -0.78 12.14
CA GLU A 120 19.61 -0.50 11.52
C GLU A 120 19.54 -0.64 10.00
N CYS A 121 18.96 -1.75 9.53
CA CYS A 121 18.79 -2.02 8.10
C CYS A 121 17.95 -0.94 7.40
N PHE A 122 16.78 -0.59 7.96
CA PHE A 122 15.94 0.46 7.40
C PHE A 122 16.56 1.86 7.51
N THR A 123 17.44 2.09 8.48
CA THR A 123 18.21 3.34 8.54
C THR A 123 19.15 3.45 7.35
N THR A 124 19.85 2.37 6.98
CA THR A 124 20.68 2.37 5.77
C THR A 124 19.86 2.52 4.49
N VAL A 125 18.66 1.92 4.42
CA VAL A 125 17.71 2.13 3.31
C VAL A 125 17.39 3.62 3.15
N ILE A 126 17.08 4.31 4.25
CA ILE A 126 16.73 5.73 4.27
C ILE A 126 17.94 6.62 3.97
N GLU A 127 19.12 6.29 4.47
CA GLU A 127 20.36 7.04 4.17
C GLU A 127 20.73 6.94 2.69
N THR A 128 20.48 5.77 2.07
CA THR A 128 20.74 5.53 0.65
C THR A 128 19.70 6.20 -0.23
N ASN A 129 18.41 6.11 0.14
CA ASN A 129 17.30 6.76 -0.57
C ASN A 129 16.38 7.54 0.39
N PRO A 130 16.70 8.82 0.69
CA PRO A 130 15.96 9.63 1.65
C PRO A 130 14.52 9.98 1.24
N ASN A 131 14.16 9.79 -0.04
CA ASN A 131 12.82 10.07 -0.54
C ASN A 131 11.93 8.81 -0.59
N PHE A 132 12.45 7.66 -0.13
CA PHE A 132 11.72 6.41 -0.16
C PHE A 132 10.80 6.24 1.06
N ALA A 133 9.52 6.57 0.88
CA ALA A 133 8.52 6.60 1.95
C ALA A 133 8.38 5.29 2.73
N GLU A 134 8.47 4.15 2.03
CA GLU A 134 8.31 2.82 2.62
C GLU A 134 9.47 2.43 3.54
N GLY A 135 10.70 2.94 3.30
CA GLY A 135 11.80 2.77 4.25
C GLY A 135 11.49 3.34 5.64
N TYR A 136 10.93 4.55 5.67
CA TYR A 136 10.44 5.16 6.92
C TYR A 136 9.28 4.38 7.53
N ASN A 137 8.32 3.93 6.73
CA ASN A 137 7.16 3.18 7.21
C ASN A 137 7.59 1.88 7.91
N GLN A 138 8.50 1.13 7.28
CA GLN A 138 9.01 -0.11 7.84
C GLN A 138 9.85 0.12 9.10
N ARG A 139 10.63 1.21 9.16
CA ARG A 139 11.33 1.59 10.40
C ARG A 139 10.36 2.04 11.50
N ALA A 140 9.26 2.70 11.15
CA ALA A 140 8.20 3.04 12.10
C ALA A 140 7.57 1.79 12.72
N ILE A 141 7.34 0.74 11.93
CA ILE A 141 6.89 -0.57 12.41
C ILE A 141 7.91 -1.17 13.36
N ALA A 142 9.21 -1.15 13.02
CA ALA A 142 10.26 -1.66 13.91
C ALA A 142 10.30 -0.89 15.24
N TYR A 143 10.21 0.44 15.21
CA TYR A 143 10.12 1.26 16.42
C TYR A 143 8.85 1.00 17.23
N PHE A 144 7.72 0.73 16.59
CA PHE A 144 6.50 0.33 17.29
C PHE A 144 6.71 -0.97 18.07
N MET A 145 7.37 -1.96 17.47
CA MET A 145 7.67 -3.24 18.14
C MET A 145 8.67 -3.09 19.29
N LEU A 146 9.55 -2.10 19.22
CA LEU A 146 10.49 -1.71 20.29
C LEU A 146 9.89 -0.75 21.33
N GLU A 147 8.60 -0.40 21.21
CA GLU A 147 7.91 0.56 22.07
C GLU A 147 8.51 1.99 22.05
N GLU A 148 9.23 2.32 20.98
CA GLU A 148 9.87 3.61 20.72
C GLU A 148 8.89 4.59 20.06
N TRP A 149 7.79 4.88 20.78
CA TRP A 149 6.60 5.58 20.25
C TRP A 149 6.90 6.91 19.55
N SER A 150 7.76 7.73 20.14
CA SER A 150 8.12 9.04 19.58
C SER A 150 8.86 8.92 18.25
N LYS A 151 9.68 7.88 18.08
CA LYS A 151 10.40 7.61 16.83
C LYS A 151 9.44 7.04 15.78
N ALA A 152 8.58 6.11 16.17
CA ALA A 152 7.54 5.56 15.29
C ALA A 152 6.63 6.67 14.72
N ILE A 153 6.13 7.59 15.56
CA ILE A 153 5.32 8.73 15.08
C ILE A 153 6.10 9.62 14.11
N ARG A 154 7.39 9.87 14.36
CA ARG A 154 8.23 10.69 13.49
C ARG A 154 8.35 10.06 12.10
N ASP A 155 8.63 8.76 12.05
CA ASP A 155 8.78 8.05 10.79
C ASP A 155 7.44 7.90 10.06
N CYS A 156 6.32 7.65 10.75
CA CYS A 156 4.99 7.69 10.13
C CYS A 156 4.69 9.05 9.48
N LYS A 157 5.02 10.16 10.16
CA LYS A 157 4.85 11.51 9.61
C LYS A 157 5.72 11.76 8.38
N GLN A 158 6.94 11.23 8.39
CA GLN A 158 7.83 11.32 7.23
C GLN A 158 7.30 10.51 6.04
N THR A 159 6.79 9.29 6.27
CA THR A 159 6.10 8.52 5.23
C THR A 159 4.92 9.29 4.64
N ILE A 160 4.07 9.90 5.47
CA ILE A 160 2.91 10.68 5.02
C ILE A 160 3.34 11.92 4.22
N THR A 161 4.45 12.55 4.60
CA THR A 161 5.00 13.72 3.90
C THR A 161 5.48 13.32 2.49
N LEU A 162 6.15 12.18 2.37
CA LEU A 162 6.65 11.66 1.09
C LEU A 162 5.55 11.03 0.24
N ASN A 163 4.57 10.38 0.88
CA ASN A 163 3.45 9.72 0.24
C ASN A 163 2.14 9.98 1.03
N PRO A 164 1.38 11.02 0.63
CA PRO A 164 0.11 11.39 1.27
C PRO A 164 -0.99 10.32 1.14
N HIS A 165 -0.84 9.34 0.24
CA HIS A 165 -1.79 8.25 0.04
C HIS A 165 -1.46 6.98 0.84
N HIS A 166 -0.41 7.01 1.67
CA HIS A 166 0.05 5.84 2.42
C HIS A 166 -0.83 5.55 3.65
N PHE A 167 -1.98 4.91 3.43
CA PHE A 167 -2.96 4.61 4.49
C PHE A 167 -2.39 3.74 5.62
N GLY A 168 -1.37 2.90 5.34
CA GLY A 168 -0.67 2.13 6.38
C GLY A 168 0.07 2.99 7.40
N ALA A 169 0.58 4.16 7.00
CA ALA A 169 1.32 5.05 7.91
C ALA A 169 0.37 5.82 8.83
N PHE A 170 -0.79 6.24 8.31
CA PHE A 170 -1.88 6.79 9.11
C PHE A 170 -2.38 5.77 10.14
N ALA A 171 -2.62 4.52 9.71
CA ALA A 171 -3.01 3.45 10.62
C ALA A 171 -1.94 3.15 11.67
N GLY A 172 -0.66 3.07 11.27
CA GLY A 172 0.48 2.92 12.19
C GLY A 172 0.55 4.03 13.23
N MET A 173 0.35 5.28 12.82
CA MET A 173 0.30 6.43 13.74
C MET A 173 -0.88 6.33 14.72
N GLY A 174 -2.05 5.89 14.25
CA GLY A 174 -3.20 5.61 15.11
C GLY A 174 -2.91 4.53 16.16
N HIS A 175 -2.25 3.43 15.77
CA HIS A 175 -1.83 2.38 16.72
C HIS A 175 -0.88 2.93 17.79
N VAL A 176 0.10 3.77 17.42
CA VAL A 176 1.01 4.39 18.38
C VAL A 176 0.24 5.30 19.35
N TYR A 177 -0.72 6.10 18.87
CA TYR A 177 -1.51 6.97 19.73
C TYR A 177 -2.40 6.20 20.70
N VAL A 178 -2.96 5.06 20.29
CA VAL A 178 -3.64 4.14 21.21
C VAL A 178 -2.71 3.69 22.34
N ARG A 179 -1.47 3.27 22.03
CA ARG A 179 -0.48 2.86 23.03
C ARG A 179 -0.13 3.99 24.01
N LEU A 180 -0.16 5.24 23.55
CA LEU A 180 0.08 6.44 24.37
C LEU A 180 -1.16 6.93 25.13
N GLY A 181 -2.33 6.31 24.97
CA GLY A 181 -3.59 6.76 25.57
C GLY A 181 -4.15 8.06 24.98
N LYS A 182 -3.65 8.47 23.81
CA LYS A 182 -4.04 9.66 23.05
C LYS A 182 -5.20 9.33 22.11
N ILE A 183 -6.38 9.14 22.70
CA ILE A 183 -7.52 8.50 22.03
C ILE A 183 -8.06 9.37 20.89
N GLU A 184 -8.16 10.67 21.10
CA GLU A 184 -8.63 11.64 20.11
C GLU A 184 -7.69 11.68 18.90
N GLU A 185 -6.37 11.75 19.12
CA GLU A 185 -5.38 11.72 18.05
C GLU A 185 -5.36 10.37 17.31
N ALA A 186 -5.59 9.26 18.02
CA ALA A 186 -5.71 7.94 17.40
C ALA A 186 -6.90 7.85 16.45
N ILE A 187 -8.07 8.34 16.88
CA ILE A 187 -9.29 8.38 16.05
C ILE A 187 -9.05 9.22 14.81
N GLU A 188 -8.42 10.39 14.93
CA GLU A 188 -8.15 11.24 13.78
C GLU A 188 -7.20 10.58 12.78
N ALA A 189 -6.11 9.98 13.26
CA ALA A 189 -5.18 9.24 12.39
C ALA A 189 -5.87 8.07 11.66
N TYR A 190 -6.70 7.29 12.35
CA TYR A 190 -7.47 6.22 11.73
C TYR A 190 -8.51 6.72 10.72
N LYS A 191 -9.16 7.85 10.97
CA LYS A 191 -10.07 8.47 10.00
C LYS A 191 -9.35 8.83 8.71
N GLN A 192 -8.15 9.41 8.79
CA GLN A 192 -7.33 9.69 7.61
C GLN A 192 -6.99 8.41 6.83
N ALA A 193 -6.64 7.31 7.52
CA ALA A 193 -6.42 6.01 6.87
C ALA A 193 -7.70 5.52 6.14
N LEU A 194 -8.87 5.63 6.79
CA LEU A 194 -10.15 5.19 6.25
C LEU A 194 -10.69 6.06 5.09
N ILE A 195 -10.32 7.34 5.03
CA ILE A 195 -10.62 8.22 3.89
C ILE A 195 -9.92 7.72 2.62
N ILE A 196 -8.70 7.22 2.76
CA ILE A 196 -7.90 6.69 1.65
C ILE A 196 -8.33 5.26 1.33
N ASN A 197 -8.31 4.36 2.31
CA ASN A 197 -8.76 2.98 2.16
C ASN A 197 -9.94 2.69 3.11
N PRO A 198 -11.19 2.77 2.63
CA PRO A 198 -12.37 2.52 3.46
C PRO A 198 -12.57 1.04 3.84
N ASN A 199 -11.73 0.14 3.33
CA ASN A 199 -11.85 -1.31 3.53
C ASN A 199 -11.05 -1.85 4.71
N LEU A 200 -10.42 -0.96 5.49
CA LEU A 200 -9.66 -1.33 6.68
C LEU A 200 -10.62 -1.66 7.84
N ILE A 201 -11.25 -2.84 7.79
CA ILE A 201 -12.30 -3.27 8.73
C ILE A 201 -11.82 -3.18 10.18
N SER A 202 -10.62 -3.68 10.48
CA SER A 202 -10.05 -3.64 11.83
C SER A 202 -9.86 -2.20 12.34
N ILE A 203 -9.51 -1.27 11.45
CA ILE A 203 -9.34 0.15 11.78
C ILE A 203 -10.70 0.81 12.01
N ALA A 204 -11.72 0.49 11.21
CA ALA A 204 -13.08 0.96 11.42
C ALA A 204 -13.65 0.48 12.77
N GLU A 205 -13.43 -0.80 13.11
CA GLU A 205 -13.81 -1.38 14.40
C GLU A 205 -13.08 -0.70 15.56
N ALA A 206 -11.78 -0.43 15.42
CA ALA A 206 -10.98 0.30 16.41
C ALA A 206 -11.57 1.69 16.66
N VAL A 207 -11.92 2.45 15.62
CA VAL A 207 -12.55 3.78 15.76
C VAL A 207 -13.87 3.70 16.54
N LEU A 208 -14.73 2.73 16.25
CA LEU A 208 -15.99 2.52 16.98
C LEU A 208 -15.77 2.14 18.45
N GLN A 209 -14.74 1.35 18.74
CA GLN A 209 -14.37 1.00 20.12
C GLN A 209 -13.85 2.22 20.89
N LEU A 210 -12.97 3.01 20.27
CA LEU A 210 -12.39 4.19 20.88
C LEU A 210 -13.44 5.28 21.16
N HIS A 211 -14.40 5.48 20.25
CA HIS A 211 -15.53 6.39 20.50
C HIS A 211 -16.36 5.97 21.72
N ARG A 212 -16.70 4.69 21.83
CA ARG A 212 -17.41 4.16 23.02
C ARG A 212 -16.62 4.31 24.31
N GLN A 213 -15.29 4.35 24.25
CA GLN A 213 -14.45 4.59 25.42
C GLN A 213 -14.50 6.06 25.88
N LEU A 214 -14.59 7.00 24.93
CA LEU A 214 -14.74 8.43 25.24
C LEU A 214 -16.09 8.75 25.86
N GLU A 215 -17.17 8.12 25.38
CA GLU A 215 -18.53 8.32 25.92
C GLU A 215 -18.72 7.78 27.35
N LYS A 216 -17.83 6.91 27.81
CA LYS A 216 -17.87 6.31 29.16
C LYS A 216 -17.04 7.06 30.20
N LYS A 217 -16.32 8.11 29.80
CA LYS A 217 -15.55 8.98 30.71
C LYS A 217 -16.37 10.20 31.09
#